data_AF-A0A9Q4C5P4-F1
#
_entry.id   AF-A0A9Q4C5P4-F1
#
_cell.length_a   1.000
_cell.length_b   1.000
_cell.length_c   1.000
_cell.angle_alpha   90.00
_cell.angle_beta   90.00
_cell.angle_gamma   90.00
#
_symmetry.space_group_name_H-M   'P 1'
#
loop_
_entity.id
_entity.type
_entity.pdbx_description
1 polymer ?
#
loop_
_entity_poly.entity_id
_entity_poly.type
_entity_poly.pdbx_seq_one_letter_code
_entity_poly.pdbx_strand_id
1 'polypeptide(L)'
;MAYRAHNLVLDPDGFFDAESQTPRLWIPAVVVLLIGVVRAGRGLYVSNYTTSAMEAGGSAGAGAGTGMRVLFTLPSLIIPFVPWLVVGGIFVGVCTYLGGEGGGTETLSVAGWGFVPALFGALVTLGLTLYILGGTNPSGIQEAVEVQRTMFETLRSVQVRALGYVFVGWQAFIWSFGIKHVHGLELRKATVPAVTAVAVIVAWDLFGGALLTAVMGVFY
;
A
#
# COMPACT_ATOMS: atom_id res chain seq x y z
N MET A 1 -7.28 -24.94 15.22
CA MET A 1 -6.26 -24.96 14.15
C MET A 1 -5.64 -23.57 14.05
N ALA A 2 -4.43 -23.40 14.57
CA ALA A 2 -3.69 -22.15 14.43
C ALA A 2 -3.14 -22.05 13.01
N TYR A 3 -3.85 -21.37 12.12
CA TYR A 3 -3.39 -21.10 10.76
C TYR A 3 -2.10 -20.29 10.84
N ARG A 4 -1.03 -20.85 10.28
CA ARG A 4 0.32 -20.29 10.34
C ARG A 4 0.47 -19.27 9.23
N ALA A 5 0.23 -17.99 9.52
CA ALA A 5 0.42 -16.88 8.58
C ALA A 5 1.83 -16.84 7.96
N HIS A 6 2.83 -17.49 8.57
CA HIS A 6 4.16 -17.66 7.97
C HIS A 6 4.14 -18.51 6.69
N ASN A 7 3.17 -19.41 6.53
CA ASN A 7 3.05 -20.23 5.32
C ASN A 7 2.70 -19.38 4.11
N LEU A 8 2.02 -18.24 4.25
CA LEU A 8 1.80 -17.33 3.11
C LEU A 8 3.12 -16.92 2.43
N VAL A 9 4.20 -16.82 3.21
CA VAL A 9 5.53 -16.41 2.73
C VAL A 9 6.36 -17.61 2.30
N LEU A 10 6.31 -18.70 3.07
CA LEU A 10 7.21 -19.86 2.89
C LEU A 10 6.61 -20.95 1.98
N ASP A 11 5.28 -21.04 1.93
CA ASP A 11 4.51 -22.03 1.18
C ASP A 11 3.13 -21.45 0.78
N PRO A 12 3.09 -20.49 -0.15
CA PRO A 12 1.84 -19.88 -0.58
C PRO A 12 0.89 -20.89 -1.23
N ASP A 13 1.42 -21.96 -1.84
CA ASP A 13 0.59 -22.99 -2.46
C ASP A 13 -0.23 -23.75 -1.41
N GLY A 14 0.44 -24.26 -0.36
CA GLY A 14 -0.25 -24.93 0.75
C GLY A 14 -1.13 -23.98 1.57
N PHE A 15 -0.76 -22.70 1.67
CA PHE A 15 -1.61 -21.69 2.31
C PHE A 15 -2.95 -21.52 1.58
N PHE A 16 -2.93 -21.35 0.26
CA PHE A 16 -4.14 -21.09 -0.52
C PHE A 16 -4.97 -22.34 -0.83
N ASP A 17 -4.37 -23.54 -0.84
CA ASP A 17 -5.11 -24.81 -0.87
C ASP A 17 -6.08 -24.91 0.33
N ALA A 18 -5.62 -24.47 1.49
CA ALA A 18 -6.40 -24.50 2.73
C ALA A 18 -7.34 -23.29 2.86
N GLU A 19 -6.87 -22.07 2.53
CA GLU A 19 -7.67 -20.84 2.63
C GLU A 19 -8.81 -20.78 1.60
N SER A 20 -8.65 -21.37 0.40
CA SER A 20 -9.69 -21.37 -0.64
C SER A 20 -10.95 -22.15 -0.26
N GLN A 21 -10.82 -23.16 0.62
CA GLN A 21 -11.94 -23.98 1.08
C GLN A 21 -12.86 -23.24 2.08
N THR A 22 -12.29 -22.36 2.91
CA THR A 22 -13.04 -21.55 3.89
C THR A 22 -12.55 -20.11 3.89
N PRO A 23 -12.88 -19.33 2.85
CA PRO A 23 -12.30 -18.02 2.63
C PRO A 23 -12.83 -17.02 3.65
N ARG A 24 -11.91 -16.31 4.33
CA ARG A 24 -12.27 -15.34 5.38
C ARG A 24 -11.87 -13.94 4.96
N LEU A 25 -12.84 -13.14 4.51
CA LEU A 25 -12.57 -11.80 4.00
C LEU A 25 -12.03 -10.80 5.04
N TRP A 26 -12.34 -10.99 6.33
CA TRP A 26 -11.96 -10.04 7.37
C TRP A 26 -10.45 -10.05 7.68
N ILE A 27 -9.76 -11.18 7.51
CA ILE A 27 -8.31 -11.26 7.79
C ILE A 27 -7.50 -10.47 6.74
N PRO A 28 -7.72 -10.65 5.43
CA PRO A 28 -7.15 -9.78 4.39
C PRO A 28 -7.54 -8.30 4.57
N ALA A 29 -8.79 -8.02 4.97
CA ALA A 29 -9.21 -6.65 5.25
C ALA A 29 -8.40 -6.00 6.37
N VAL A 30 -8.03 -6.76 7.41
CA VAL A 30 -7.12 -6.28 8.47
C VAL A 30 -5.73 -5.98 7.92
N VAL A 31 -5.19 -6.78 7.01
CA VAL A 31 -3.89 -6.48 6.35
C VAL A 31 -3.96 -5.13 5.62
N VAL A 32 -5.01 -4.92 4.83
CA VAL A 32 -5.22 -3.66 4.09
C VAL A 32 -5.42 -2.48 5.04
N LEU A 33 -6.16 -2.67 6.13
CA LEU A 33 -6.34 -1.66 7.18
C LEU A 33 -5.01 -1.29 7.85
N LEU A 34 -4.16 -2.28 8.16
CA LEU A 34 -2.85 -2.04 8.77
C LEU A 34 -1.96 -1.17 7.88
N ILE A 35 -2.03 -1.32 6.56
CA ILE A 35 -1.35 -0.41 5.62
C ILE A 35 -1.85 1.03 5.85
N GLY A 36 -3.16 1.19 5.98
CA GLY A 36 -3.77 2.49 6.27
C GLY A 36 -3.31 3.08 7.60
N VAL A 37 -3.24 2.26 8.65
CA VAL A 37 -2.73 2.66 9.97
C VAL A 37 -1.27 3.11 9.91
N VAL A 38 -0.40 2.36 9.20
CA VAL A 38 1.00 2.73 9.02
C VAL A 38 1.12 4.06 8.27
N ARG A 39 0.34 4.25 7.22
CA ARG A 39 0.30 5.52 6.45
C ARG A 39 -0.22 6.68 7.28
N ALA A 40 -1.24 6.45 8.09
CA ALA A 40 -1.79 7.43 9.03
C ALA A 40 -0.74 7.86 10.07
N GLY A 41 -0.06 6.89 10.70
CA GLY A 41 1.01 7.14 11.66
C GLY A 41 2.16 7.96 11.06
N ARG A 42 2.59 7.61 9.83
CA ARG A 42 3.58 8.39 9.07
C ARG A 42 3.09 9.83 8.83
N GLY A 43 1.85 10.01 8.38
CA GLY A 43 1.29 11.33 8.08
C GLY A 43 1.23 12.23 9.32
N LEU A 44 0.79 11.68 10.46
CA LEU A 44 0.79 12.38 11.74
C LEU A 44 2.19 12.76 12.19
N TYR A 45 3.17 11.86 12.02
CA TYR A 45 4.56 12.13 12.37
C TYR A 45 5.14 13.29 11.55
N VAL A 46 4.96 13.29 10.22
CA VAL A 46 5.40 14.39 9.35
C VAL A 46 4.67 15.70 9.72
N SER A 47 3.36 15.64 10.01
CA SER A 47 2.60 16.81 10.44
C SER A 47 3.10 17.40 11.76
N ASN A 48 3.46 16.56 12.73
CA ASN A 48 4.04 16.99 13.99
C ASN A 48 5.42 17.60 13.79
N TYR A 49 6.27 17.00 12.96
CA TYR A 49 7.58 17.55 12.60
C TYR A 49 7.45 18.97 11.99
N THR A 50 6.54 19.17 11.04
CA THR A 50 6.27 20.49 10.45
C THR A 50 5.81 21.50 11.49
N THR A 51 4.94 21.07 12.41
CA THR A 51 4.42 21.95 13.46
C THR A 51 5.52 22.40 14.41
N SER A 52 6.34 21.48 14.90
CA SER A 52 7.42 21.81 15.82
C SER A 52 8.40 22.81 15.19
N ALA A 53 8.66 22.68 13.88
CA ALA A 53 9.45 23.65 13.14
C ALA A 53 8.79 25.04 13.05
N MET A 54 7.46 25.09 12.87
CA MET A 54 6.69 26.33 12.87
C MET A 54 6.74 27.04 14.24
N GLU A 55 6.65 26.28 15.33
CA GLU A 55 6.76 26.80 16.70
C GLU A 55 8.15 27.34 16.98
N ALA A 56 9.19 26.58 16.61
CA ALA A 56 10.58 26.99 16.75
C ALA A 56 10.89 28.30 15.98
N GLY A 57 10.29 28.47 14.80
CA GLY A 57 10.41 29.68 13.98
C GLY A 57 9.55 30.87 14.42
N GLY A 58 8.80 30.76 15.54
CA GLY A 58 7.97 31.84 16.07
C GLY A 58 6.72 32.17 15.24
N SER A 59 6.27 31.26 14.38
CA SER A 59 5.13 31.51 13.50
C SER A 59 3.78 31.36 14.22
N ALA A 60 2.99 32.45 14.23
CA ALA A 60 1.63 32.47 14.77
C ALA A 60 0.68 31.68 13.84
N GLY A 61 0.42 30.42 14.19
CA GLY A 61 -0.36 29.48 13.39
C GLY A 61 -0.03 28.01 13.63
N ALA A 62 1.06 27.73 14.36
CA ALA A 62 1.49 26.37 14.68
C ALA A 62 0.48 25.56 15.53
N GLY A 63 -0.47 26.24 16.17
CA GLY A 63 -1.53 25.64 16.96
C GLY A 63 -2.71 25.06 16.16
N ALA A 64 -2.53 24.60 14.90
CA ALA A 64 -3.56 23.78 14.26
C ALA A 64 -3.80 22.55 15.15
N GLY A 65 -4.88 22.60 15.94
CA GLY A 65 -5.09 21.69 17.07
C GLY A 65 -5.04 20.23 16.64
N THR A 66 -4.57 19.36 17.54
CA THR A 66 -4.43 17.92 17.31
C THR A 66 -5.67 17.29 16.65
N GLY A 67 -6.87 17.78 16.97
CA GLY A 67 -8.12 17.33 16.35
C GLY A 67 -8.20 17.54 14.84
N MET A 68 -7.73 18.66 14.31
CA MET A 68 -7.75 18.94 12.87
C MET A 68 -6.80 17.99 12.10
N ARG A 69 -5.63 17.69 12.68
CA ARG A 69 -4.65 16.78 12.08
C ARG A 69 -5.15 15.35 12.01
N VAL A 70 -5.83 14.89 13.07
CA VAL A 70 -6.45 13.57 13.09
C VAL A 70 -7.53 13.47 12.00
N LEU A 71 -8.39 14.48 11.87
CA LEU A 71 -9.43 14.50 10.83
C LEU A 71 -8.85 14.37 9.42
N PHE A 72 -7.79 15.12 9.09
CA PHE A 72 -7.13 15.02 7.78
C PHE A 72 -6.36 13.72 7.56
N THR A 73 -6.12 12.94 8.62
CA THR A 73 -5.43 11.65 8.52
C THR A 73 -6.41 10.49 8.28
N LEU A 74 -7.67 10.60 8.68
CA LEU A 74 -8.69 9.56 8.53
C LEU A 74 -8.80 8.97 7.11
N PRO A 75 -8.72 9.76 6.02
CA PRO A 75 -8.74 9.18 4.67
C PRO A 75 -7.64 8.14 4.43
N SER A 76 -6.49 8.24 5.12
CA SER A 76 -5.39 7.27 5.02
C SER A 76 -5.78 5.85 5.44
N LEU A 77 -6.81 5.70 6.28
CA LEU A 77 -7.32 4.40 6.71
C LEU A 77 -8.16 3.72 5.62
N ILE A 78 -8.85 4.50 4.80
CA ILE A 78 -9.83 4.02 3.81
C ILE A 78 -9.19 3.90 2.43
N ILE A 79 -8.28 4.81 2.06
CA ILE A 79 -7.63 4.83 0.73
C ILE A 79 -7.04 3.46 0.31
N PRO A 80 -6.38 2.67 1.18
CA PRO A 80 -5.85 1.35 0.79
C PRO A 80 -6.90 0.34 0.33
N PHE A 81 -8.18 0.52 0.69
CA PHE A 81 -9.26 -0.35 0.22
C PHE A 81 -9.57 -0.13 -1.27
N VAL A 82 -9.29 1.05 -1.82
CA VAL A 82 -9.51 1.34 -3.24
C VAL A 82 -8.66 0.43 -4.14
N PRO A 83 -7.32 0.39 -4.04
CA PRO A 83 -6.52 -0.53 -4.86
C PRO A 83 -6.86 -1.99 -4.55
N TRP A 84 -7.24 -2.34 -3.32
CA TRP A 84 -7.68 -3.71 -3.02
C TRP A 84 -8.91 -4.13 -3.83
N LEU A 85 -9.93 -3.28 -3.90
CA LEU A 85 -11.13 -3.51 -4.70
C LEU A 85 -10.82 -3.50 -6.20
N VAL A 86 -9.95 -2.60 -6.67
CA VAL A 86 -9.51 -2.56 -8.08
C VAL A 86 -8.80 -3.85 -8.47
N VAL A 87 -7.86 -4.34 -7.65
CA VAL A 87 -7.17 -5.61 -7.90
C VAL A 87 -8.16 -6.78 -7.89
N GLY A 88 -9.09 -6.82 -6.94
CA GLY A 88 -10.16 -7.83 -6.93
C GLY A 88 -10.99 -7.82 -8.21
N GLY A 89 -11.38 -6.62 -8.69
CA GLY A 89 -12.09 -6.47 -9.95
C GLY A 89 -11.30 -6.92 -11.17
N ILE A 90 -9.99 -6.64 -11.21
CA ILE A 90 -9.08 -7.14 -12.25
C ILE A 90 -9.05 -8.66 -12.25
N PHE A 91 -8.94 -9.28 -11.06
CA PHE A 91 -8.91 -10.74 -10.95
C PHE A 91 -10.21 -11.37 -11.44
N VAL A 92 -11.37 -10.86 -11.01
CA VAL A 92 -12.66 -11.35 -11.51
C VAL A 92 -12.70 -11.26 -13.03
N GLY A 93 -12.41 -10.09 -13.62
CA GLY A 93 -12.51 -9.89 -15.07
C GLY A 93 -11.55 -10.77 -15.87
N VAL A 94 -10.27 -10.81 -15.49
CA VAL A 94 -9.25 -11.56 -16.22
C VAL A 94 -9.41 -13.07 -16.02
N CYS A 95 -9.72 -13.54 -14.80
CA CYS A 95 -9.93 -14.96 -14.55
C CYS A 95 -11.15 -15.50 -15.31
N THR A 96 -12.27 -14.75 -15.33
CA THR A 96 -13.45 -15.14 -16.12
C THR A 96 -13.11 -15.25 -17.60
N TYR A 97 -12.32 -14.33 -18.16
CA TYR A 97 -11.86 -14.42 -19.55
C TYR A 97 -10.99 -15.66 -19.82
N LEU A 98 -10.19 -16.08 -18.84
CA LEU A 98 -9.31 -17.26 -18.93
C LEU A 98 -10.03 -18.60 -18.65
N GLY A 99 -11.34 -18.56 -18.42
CA GLY A 99 -12.15 -19.74 -18.11
C GLY A 99 -12.01 -20.23 -16.67
N GLY A 100 -11.55 -19.37 -15.75
CA GLY A 100 -11.50 -19.67 -14.33
C GLY A 100 -12.88 -19.59 -13.68
N GLU A 101 -13.12 -20.47 -12.72
CA GLU A 101 -14.34 -20.49 -11.90
C GLU A 101 -14.12 -19.67 -10.61
N GLY A 102 -15.05 -19.60 -9.67
CA GLY A 102 -14.82 -18.95 -8.37
C GLY A 102 -15.62 -17.68 -8.10
N GLY A 103 -15.86 -17.41 -6.82
CA GLY A 103 -16.72 -16.32 -6.35
C GLY A 103 -15.98 -15.02 -6.05
N GLY A 104 -16.75 -13.93 -5.94
CA GLY A 104 -16.20 -12.59 -5.68
C GLY A 104 -15.56 -12.43 -4.30
N THR A 105 -16.09 -13.13 -3.29
CA THR A 105 -15.57 -13.06 -1.91
C THR A 105 -14.21 -13.75 -1.78
N GLU A 106 -14.06 -14.90 -2.44
CA GLU A 106 -12.82 -15.68 -2.51
C GLU A 106 -11.74 -14.91 -3.26
N THR A 107 -12.13 -14.31 -4.39
CA THR A 107 -11.25 -13.47 -5.20
C THR A 107 -10.75 -12.24 -4.43
N LEU A 108 -11.64 -11.57 -3.70
CA LEU A 108 -11.26 -10.44 -2.83
C LEU A 108 -10.38 -10.88 -1.66
N SER A 109 -10.58 -12.07 -1.11
CA SER A 109 -9.70 -12.62 -0.07
C SER A 109 -8.27 -12.78 -0.59
N VAL A 110 -8.10 -13.42 -1.75
CA VAL A 110 -6.81 -13.58 -2.44
C VAL A 110 -6.17 -12.23 -2.74
N ALA A 111 -6.96 -11.28 -3.28
CA ALA A 111 -6.48 -9.95 -3.57
C ALA A 111 -5.88 -9.30 -2.32
N GLY A 112 -6.56 -9.39 -1.17
CA GLY A 112 -6.13 -8.76 0.07
C GLY A 112 -4.90 -9.43 0.71
N TRP A 113 -4.80 -10.75 0.61
CA TRP A 113 -3.61 -11.47 1.08
C TRP A 113 -2.33 -11.05 0.34
N GLY A 114 -2.42 -10.76 -0.96
CA GLY A 114 -1.27 -10.22 -1.68
C GLY A 114 -0.92 -8.77 -1.35
N PHE A 115 -1.64 -8.08 -0.45
CA PHE A 115 -1.17 -6.80 0.12
C PHE A 115 -0.18 -6.98 1.28
N VAL A 116 0.07 -8.21 1.76
CA VAL A 116 1.06 -8.46 2.83
C VAL A 116 2.45 -7.90 2.49
N PRO A 117 3.02 -8.12 1.28
CA PRO A 117 4.28 -7.48 0.87
C PRO A 117 4.21 -5.94 0.88
N ALA A 118 3.07 -5.37 0.50
CA ALA A 118 2.86 -3.92 0.50
C ALA A 118 2.86 -3.34 1.93
N LEU A 119 2.41 -4.10 2.93
CA LEU A 119 2.53 -3.72 4.34
C LEU A 119 3.99 -3.61 4.78
N PHE A 120 4.85 -4.55 4.38
CA PHE A 120 6.30 -4.43 4.61
C PHE A 120 6.89 -3.21 3.93
N GLY A 121 6.52 -2.93 2.67
CA GLY A 121 6.95 -1.72 1.96
C GLY A 121 6.52 -0.43 2.68
N ALA A 122 5.30 -0.41 3.24
CA ALA A 122 4.81 0.72 4.03
C ALA A 122 5.61 0.91 5.33
N LEU A 123 5.95 -0.18 6.02
CA LEU A 123 6.78 -0.16 7.23
C LEU A 123 8.21 0.32 6.94
N VAL A 124 8.83 -0.13 5.84
CA VAL A 124 10.14 0.36 5.40
C VAL A 124 10.08 1.87 5.13
N THR A 125 9.05 2.34 4.44
CA THR A 125 8.85 3.77 4.16
C THR A 125 8.67 4.59 5.44
N LEU A 126 7.91 4.07 6.40
CA LEU A 126 7.79 4.69 7.73
C LEU A 126 9.15 4.73 8.44
N GLY A 127 9.89 3.64 8.48
CA GLY A 127 11.22 3.56 9.09
C GLY A 127 12.21 4.56 8.50
N LEU A 128 12.26 4.68 7.17
CA LEU A 128 13.09 5.70 6.49
C LEU A 128 12.64 7.12 6.83
N THR A 129 11.34 7.37 6.93
CA THR A 129 10.80 8.69 7.33
C THR A 129 11.23 9.04 8.75
N LEU A 130 11.09 8.10 9.70
CA LEU A 130 11.50 8.28 11.09
C LEU A 130 13.01 8.49 11.20
N TYR A 131 13.81 7.76 10.43
CA TYR A 131 15.26 7.90 10.41
C TYR A 131 15.72 9.27 9.91
N ILE A 132 15.16 9.74 8.78
CA ILE A 132 15.56 11.02 8.16
C ILE A 132 15.13 12.20 9.03
N LEU A 133 13.87 12.25 9.45
CA LEU A 133 13.35 13.39 10.22
C LEU A 133 13.72 13.33 11.69
N GLY A 134 13.86 12.14 12.28
CA GLY A 134 14.23 11.98 13.69
C GLY A 134 15.69 12.37 13.97
N GLY A 135 16.53 12.44 12.94
CA GLY A 135 17.91 12.92 13.02
C GLY A 135 18.06 14.44 12.93
N THR A 136 16.96 15.19 12.73
CA THR A 136 16.99 16.64 12.52
C THR A 136 16.13 17.37 13.56
N ASN A 137 16.50 18.62 13.84
CA ASN A 137 15.72 19.49 14.71
C ASN A 137 15.64 20.91 14.09
N PRO A 138 14.73 21.11 13.14
CA PRO A 138 14.70 22.34 12.35
C PRO A 138 14.37 23.56 13.22
N SER A 139 15.14 24.65 13.07
CA SER A 139 14.90 25.88 13.83
C SER A 139 13.76 26.73 13.27
N GLY A 140 13.20 26.33 12.13
CA GLY A 140 12.14 27.06 11.43
C GLY A 140 11.55 26.28 10.27
N ILE A 141 10.47 26.80 9.70
CA ILE A 141 9.72 26.11 8.62
C ILE A 141 10.55 25.93 7.34
N GLN A 142 11.43 26.88 7.00
CA GLN A 142 12.31 26.77 5.82
C GLN A 142 13.21 25.53 5.89
N GLU A 143 13.89 25.32 7.02
CA GLU A 143 14.76 24.16 7.22
C GLU A 143 13.95 22.86 7.22
N ALA A 144 12.78 22.86 7.87
CA ALA A 144 11.90 21.69 7.86
C ALA A 144 11.42 21.31 6.45
N VAL A 145 11.12 22.30 5.61
CA VAL A 145 10.74 22.09 4.21
C VAL A 145 11.90 21.52 3.40
N GLU A 146 13.13 21.99 3.63
CA GLU A 146 14.32 21.46 2.97
C GLU A 146 14.56 19.99 3.35
N VAL A 147 14.53 19.67 4.64
CA VAL A 147 14.66 18.28 5.12
C VAL A 147 13.55 17.39 4.54
N GLN A 148 12.30 17.88 4.51
CA GLN A 148 11.19 17.13 3.91
C GLN A 148 11.38 16.92 2.40
N ARG A 149 11.91 17.92 1.68
CA ARG A 149 12.24 17.77 0.26
C ARG A 149 13.26 16.65 0.07
N THR A 150 14.36 16.66 0.82
CA THR A 150 15.37 15.59 0.79
C THR A 150 14.78 14.23 1.15
N MET A 151 13.88 14.17 2.13
CA MET A 151 13.14 12.94 2.47
C MET A 151 12.32 12.43 1.26
N PHE A 152 11.54 13.31 0.62
CA PHE A 152 10.74 12.92 -0.55
C PHE A 152 11.59 12.50 -1.75
N GLU A 153 12.72 13.19 -1.99
CA GLU A 153 13.69 12.82 -3.02
C GLU A 153 14.31 11.46 -2.75
N THR A 154 14.68 11.19 -1.49
CA THR A 154 15.22 9.90 -1.06
C THR A 154 14.20 8.78 -1.26
N LEU A 155 12.95 9.00 -0.86
CA LEU A 155 11.88 8.01 -1.03
C LEU A 155 11.53 7.76 -2.51
N ARG A 156 11.80 8.73 -3.39
CA ARG A 156 11.64 8.61 -4.85
C ARG A 156 12.90 8.18 -5.59
N SER A 157 14.00 7.99 -4.86
CA SER A 157 15.26 7.53 -5.43
C SER A 157 15.10 6.19 -6.13
N VAL A 158 15.94 5.93 -7.14
CA VAL A 158 15.92 4.69 -7.91
C VAL A 158 16.10 3.47 -6.99
N GLN A 159 16.92 3.60 -5.96
CA GLN A 159 17.23 2.54 -4.99
C GLN A 159 16.00 2.15 -4.16
N VAL A 160 15.31 3.14 -3.58
CA VAL A 160 14.10 2.89 -2.78
C VAL A 160 12.96 2.37 -3.67
N ARG A 161 12.83 2.90 -4.89
CA ARG A 161 11.84 2.40 -5.86
C ARG A 161 12.13 0.98 -6.32
N ALA A 162 13.38 0.63 -6.59
CA ALA A 162 13.78 -0.73 -6.94
C ALA A 162 13.41 -1.72 -5.82
N LEU A 163 13.64 -1.35 -4.55
CA LEU A 163 13.19 -2.14 -3.41
C LEU A 163 11.65 -2.25 -3.36
N GLY A 164 10.94 -1.16 -3.65
CA GLY A 164 9.48 -1.17 -3.83
C GLY A 164 9.02 -2.20 -4.86
N TYR A 165 9.72 -2.29 -6.01
CA TYR A 165 9.38 -3.26 -7.05
C TYR A 165 9.68 -4.71 -6.67
N VAL A 166 10.63 -4.97 -5.76
CA VAL A 166 10.79 -6.31 -5.16
C VAL A 166 9.52 -6.70 -4.40
N PHE A 167 8.97 -5.79 -3.58
CA PHE A 167 7.70 -6.05 -2.89
C PHE A 167 6.55 -6.25 -3.87
N VAL A 168 6.47 -5.47 -4.95
CA VAL A 168 5.44 -5.64 -5.99
C VAL A 168 5.57 -6.99 -6.70
N GLY A 169 6.77 -7.42 -7.06
CA GLY A 169 7.00 -8.76 -7.63
C GLY A 169 6.57 -9.88 -6.66
N TRP A 170 6.82 -9.68 -5.35
CA TRP A 170 6.34 -10.58 -4.32
C TRP A 170 4.80 -10.63 -4.22
N GLN A 171 4.11 -9.51 -4.44
CA GLN A 171 2.63 -9.51 -4.52
C GLN A 171 2.16 -10.39 -5.69
N ALA A 172 2.75 -10.24 -6.89
CA ALA A 172 2.41 -11.09 -8.03
C ALA A 172 2.65 -12.58 -7.78
N PHE A 173 3.73 -12.91 -7.06
CA PHE A 173 4.01 -14.29 -6.66
C PHE A 173 2.91 -14.85 -5.77
N ILE A 174 2.51 -14.14 -4.71
CA ILE A 174 1.41 -14.56 -3.81
C ILE A 174 0.09 -14.67 -4.59
N TRP A 175 -0.26 -13.66 -5.38
CA TRP A 175 -1.51 -13.66 -6.15
C TRP A 175 -1.59 -14.81 -7.15
N SER A 176 -0.48 -15.19 -7.79
CA SER A 176 -0.47 -16.32 -8.74
C SER A 176 -0.93 -17.62 -8.09
N PHE A 177 -0.49 -17.91 -6.85
CA PHE A 177 -0.93 -19.10 -6.13
C PHE A 177 -2.36 -18.98 -5.62
N GLY A 178 -2.76 -17.83 -5.09
CA GLY A 178 -4.14 -17.65 -4.63
C GLY A 178 -5.16 -17.79 -5.76
N ILE A 179 -4.84 -17.24 -6.93
CA ILE A 179 -5.70 -17.34 -8.12
C ILE A 179 -5.77 -18.77 -8.65
N LYS A 180 -4.63 -19.50 -8.66
CA LYS A 180 -4.59 -20.93 -9.03
C LYS A 180 -5.65 -21.72 -8.26
N HIS A 181 -5.71 -21.53 -6.94
CA HIS A 181 -6.61 -22.29 -6.06
C HIS A 181 -8.05 -21.80 -6.12
N VAL A 182 -8.28 -20.49 -6.03
CA VAL A 182 -9.65 -19.93 -6.02
C VAL A 182 -10.35 -20.07 -7.36
N HIS A 183 -9.60 -19.95 -8.47
CA HIS A 183 -10.19 -20.00 -9.81
C HIS A 183 -9.98 -21.33 -10.54
N GLY A 184 -9.35 -22.33 -9.91
CA GLY A 184 -9.07 -23.63 -10.52
C GLY A 184 -8.18 -23.55 -11.77
N LEU A 185 -7.42 -22.45 -11.92
CA LEU A 185 -6.56 -22.21 -13.07
C LEU A 185 -5.21 -22.90 -12.87
N GLU A 186 -4.61 -23.39 -13.96
CA GLU A 186 -3.19 -23.76 -13.91
C GLU A 186 -2.32 -22.55 -13.56
N LEU A 187 -1.20 -22.77 -12.87
CA LEU A 187 -0.35 -21.69 -12.35
C LEU A 187 0.06 -20.68 -13.44
N ARG A 188 0.37 -21.16 -14.65
CA ARG A 188 0.75 -20.31 -15.79
C ARG A 188 -0.36 -19.33 -16.18
N LYS A 189 -1.62 -19.76 -16.18
CA LYS A 189 -2.77 -18.88 -16.44
C LYS A 189 -3.05 -17.97 -15.26
N ALA A 190 -2.92 -18.48 -14.04
CA ALA A 190 -3.12 -17.71 -12.81
C ALA A 190 -2.11 -16.54 -12.66
N THR A 191 -0.93 -16.63 -13.26
CA THR A 191 0.04 -15.52 -13.27
C THR A 191 -0.40 -14.33 -14.13
N VAL A 192 -1.24 -14.52 -15.16
CA VAL A 192 -1.70 -13.43 -16.04
C VAL A 192 -2.47 -12.34 -15.27
N PRO A 193 -3.55 -12.64 -14.50
CA PRO A 193 -4.24 -11.64 -13.69
C PRO A 193 -3.32 -11.01 -12.63
N ALA A 194 -2.45 -11.79 -11.99
CA ALA A 194 -1.50 -11.29 -11.00
C ALA A 194 -0.53 -10.24 -11.59
N VAL A 195 0.07 -10.54 -12.74
CA VAL A 195 0.96 -9.60 -13.46
C VAL A 195 0.18 -8.40 -13.98
N THR A 196 -1.07 -8.58 -14.40
CA THR A 196 -1.94 -7.48 -14.85
C THR A 196 -2.18 -6.48 -13.72
N ALA A 197 -2.52 -6.97 -12.52
CA ALA A 197 -2.69 -6.12 -11.34
C ALA A 197 -1.39 -5.40 -10.97
N VAL A 198 -0.25 -6.09 -11.01
CA VAL A 198 1.06 -5.46 -10.80
C VAL A 198 1.36 -4.39 -11.84
N ALA A 199 1.10 -4.64 -13.12
CA ALA A 199 1.31 -3.66 -14.17
C ALA A 199 0.49 -2.39 -13.94
N VAL A 200 -0.77 -2.53 -13.50
CA VAL A 200 -1.63 -1.39 -13.11
C VAL A 200 -1.05 -0.64 -11.91
N ILE A 201 -0.56 -1.34 -10.89
CA ILE A 201 0.07 -0.72 -9.70
C ILE A 201 1.33 0.07 -10.09
N VAL A 202 2.19 -0.51 -10.92
CA VAL A 202 3.44 0.14 -11.38
C VAL A 202 3.12 1.33 -12.30
N ALA A 203 2.15 1.19 -13.19
CA ALA A 203 1.69 2.30 -14.03
C ALA A 203 1.13 3.45 -13.18
N TRP A 204 0.36 3.14 -12.14
CA TRP A 204 -0.14 4.15 -11.20
C TRP A 204 0.99 4.84 -10.42
N ASP A 205 1.98 4.09 -9.94
CA ASP A 205 3.17 4.66 -9.28
C ASP A 205 3.93 5.64 -10.19
N LEU A 206 4.11 5.27 -11.46
CA LEU A 206 4.84 6.06 -12.46
C LEU A 206 4.09 7.31 -12.93
N PHE A 207 2.79 7.16 -13.20
CA PHE A 207 2.01 8.16 -13.94
C PHE A 207 0.88 8.79 -13.12
N GLY A 208 0.47 8.18 -12.01
CA GLY A 208 -0.70 8.61 -11.24
C GLY A 208 -0.56 10.04 -10.72
N GLY A 209 0.65 10.45 -10.31
CA GLY A 209 0.91 11.84 -9.92
C GLY A 209 0.68 12.83 -11.05
N ALA A 210 1.24 12.57 -12.23
CA ALA A 210 1.07 13.41 -13.41
C ALA A 210 -0.40 13.44 -13.89
N LEU A 211 -1.08 12.30 -13.84
CA LEU A 211 -2.50 12.19 -14.18
C LEU A 211 -3.37 13.04 -13.26
N LEU A 212 -3.15 12.97 -11.93
CA LEU A 212 -3.89 13.79 -10.97
C LEU A 212 -3.63 15.28 -11.20
N THR A 213 -2.38 15.69 -11.46
CA THR A 213 -2.06 17.08 -11.77
C THR A 213 -2.72 17.54 -13.08
N ALA A 214 -2.73 16.72 -14.12
CA ALA A 214 -3.39 17.05 -15.38
C ALA A 214 -4.91 17.17 -15.21
N VAL A 215 -5.55 16.22 -14.53
CA VAL A 215 -7.00 16.24 -14.30
C VAL A 215 -7.40 17.43 -13.43
N MET A 216 -6.69 17.68 -12.33
CA MET A 216 -6.99 18.81 -11.43
C MET A 216 -6.62 20.17 -12.03
N GLY A 217 -5.58 20.23 -12.85
CA GLY A 217 -5.16 21.44 -13.57
C GLY A 217 -6.08 21.82 -14.73
N VAL A 218 -6.92 20.90 -15.21
CA VAL A 218 -7.98 21.18 -16.21
C VAL A 218 -9.19 21.89 -15.57
N PHE A 219 -9.29 21.91 -14.23
CA PHE A 219 -10.36 22.59 -13.49
C PHE A 219 -9.98 24.00 -12.97
N TYR A 220 -8.85 24.57 -13.42
CA TYR A 220 -8.42 25.95 -13.12
C TYR A 220 -8.25 26.78 -14.39
#